data_AF-A0A8K0RKE9-F1
#
_entry.id   AF-A0A8K0RKE9-F1
#
_cell.length_a   1.000
_cell.length_b   1.000
_cell.length_c   1.000
_cell.angle_alpha   90.00
_cell.angle_beta   90.00
_cell.angle_gamma   90.00
#
_symmetry.space_group_name_H-M   'P 1'
#
loop_
_entity.id
_entity.type
_entity.pdbx_description
1 polymer ?
#
loop_
_entity_poly.entity_id
_entity_poly.type
_entity_poly.pdbx_seq_one_letter_code
_entity_poly.pdbx_strand_id
1 'polypeptide(L)'
;VPAGTLISADFYSLHRNPSCWSFPDEYRSERWLKERQGPGTPFEKDVRTAWRPFSLGTRLCVGREMALQTIRLAVAKIVYTRDL
;
A
#
# COMPACT_ATOMS: atom_id res chain seq x y z
N VAL A 1 2.83 5.58 -28.40
CA VAL A 1 3.98 6.18 -27.67
C VAL A 1 5.20 6.01 -28.55
N PRO A 2 5.89 7.10 -28.96
CA PRO A 2 7.07 7.02 -29.82
C PRO A 2 8.22 6.19 -29.21
N ALA A 3 9.12 5.71 -30.06
CA ALA A 3 10.32 5.02 -29.60
C ALA A 3 11.20 5.97 -28.74
N GLY A 4 11.76 5.43 -27.65
CA GLY A 4 12.57 6.21 -26.70
C GLY A 4 11.79 6.99 -25.64
N THR A 5 10.45 6.99 -25.68
CA THR A 5 9.66 7.62 -24.61
C THR A 5 9.73 6.81 -23.32
N LEU A 6 10.11 7.47 -22.23
CA LEU A 6 10.06 6.89 -20.88
C LEU A 6 8.62 6.84 -20.38
N ILE A 7 8.21 5.67 -19.87
CA ILE A 7 6.91 5.47 -19.25
C ILE A 7 7.13 5.07 -17.80
N SER A 8 6.46 5.77 -16.89
CA SER A 8 6.40 5.49 -15.46
C SER A 8 4.97 5.60 -14.96
N ALA A 9 4.63 4.77 -13.97
CA ALA A 9 3.40 4.95 -13.22
C ALA A 9 3.64 5.98 -12.11
N ASP A 10 2.71 6.92 -11.94
CA ASP A 10 2.71 7.79 -10.77
C ASP A 10 1.97 7.12 -9.61
N PHE A 11 2.76 6.53 -8.70
CA PHE A 11 2.22 5.87 -7.53
C PHE A 11 1.63 6.84 -6.51
N TYR A 12 2.08 8.10 -6.48
CA TYR A 12 1.53 9.09 -5.55
C TYR A 12 0.05 9.34 -5.86
N SER A 13 -0.26 9.62 -7.13
CA SER A 13 -1.65 9.80 -7.59
C SER A 13 -2.44 8.49 -7.49
N LEU A 14 -1.86 7.35 -7.85
CA LEU A 14 -2.57 6.06 -7.77
C LEU A 14 -2.99 5.71 -6.34
N HIS A 15 -2.15 5.98 -5.34
CA HIS A 15 -2.44 5.68 -3.93
C HIS A 15 -3.45 6.65 -3.31
N ARG A 16 -3.71 7.80 -3.95
CA ARG A 16 -4.66 8.83 -3.50
C ARG A 16 -5.86 8.99 -4.41
N ASN A 17 -6.01 8.13 -5.41
CA ASN A 17 -7.10 8.25 -6.36
C ASN A 17 -8.43 7.85 -5.67
N PRO A 18 -9.43 8.75 -5.56
CA PRO A 18 -10.72 8.45 -4.93
C PRO A 18 -11.53 7.38 -5.70
N SER A 19 -11.20 7.11 -6.96
CA SER A 19 -11.78 6.00 -7.72
C SER A 19 -11.23 4.63 -7.31
N CYS A 20 -10.08 4.59 -6.63
CA CYS A 20 -9.44 3.37 -6.13
C CYS A 20 -9.57 3.21 -4.62
N TRP A 21 -9.73 4.30 -3.87
CA TRP A 21 -9.63 4.29 -2.41
C TRP A 21 -10.71 5.16 -1.76
N SER A 22 -11.46 4.58 -0.82
CA SER A 22 -12.26 5.32 0.16
C SER A 22 -11.35 6.11 1.10
N PHE A 23 -11.69 7.38 1.36
CA PHE A 23 -10.94 8.31 2.21
C PHE A 23 -9.44 8.36 1.85
N PRO A 24 -9.08 8.69 0.59
CA PRO A 24 -7.73 8.51 0.07
C PRO A 24 -6.65 9.34 0.78
N ASP A 25 -7.03 10.47 1.36
CA ASP A 25 -6.12 11.40 2.05
C ASP A 25 -6.10 11.17 3.58
N GLU A 26 -6.89 10.23 4.10
CA GLU A 26 -6.91 9.88 5.53
C GLU A 26 -6.08 8.63 5.80
N TYR A 27 -5.30 8.65 6.89
CA TYR A 27 -4.68 7.44 7.40
C TYR A 27 -5.73 6.53 8.05
N ARG A 28 -6.03 5.39 7.42
CA ARG A 28 -6.99 4.38 7.87
C ARG A 28 -6.36 3.00 7.88
N SER A 29 -5.74 2.62 9.00
CA SER A 29 -5.13 1.29 9.16
C SER A 29 -6.13 0.14 8.98
N GLU A 30 -7.38 0.38 9.37
CA GLU A 30 -8.46 -0.61 9.38
C GLU A 30 -8.80 -1.12 7.98
N ARG A 31 -8.45 -0.36 6.93
CA ARG A 31 -8.72 -0.73 5.52
C ARG A 31 -8.05 -2.05 5.10
N TRP A 32 -7.01 -2.46 5.84
CA TRP A 32 -6.24 -3.68 5.62
C TRP A 32 -6.71 -4.86 6.47
N LEU A 33 -7.62 -4.65 7.43
CA LEU A 33 -8.20 -5.71 8.26
C LEU A 33 -9.26 -6.46 7.47
N LYS A 34 -9.27 -7.80 7.53
CA LYS A 34 -10.15 -8.65 6.68
C LYS A 34 -11.63 -8.40 6.95
N GLU A 35 -11.97 -8.16 8.21
CA GLU A 35 -13.30 -7.87 8.73
C GLU A 35 -13.88 -6.56 8.16
N ARG A 36 -13.01 -5.72 7.58
CA ARG A 36 -13.34 -4.40 7.06
C ARG A 36 -13.29 -4.32 5.54
N GLN A 37 -13.17 -5.45 4.81
CA GLN A 37 -13.08 -5.48 3.34
C GLN A 37 -14.36 -5.95 2.64
N GLY A 38 -15.42 -6.25 3.40
CA GLY A 38 -16.65 -6.85 2.89
C GLY A 38 -17.75 -5.84 2.53
N PRO A 39 -18.89 -6.34 2.01
CA PRO A 39 -20.06 -5.52 1.74
C PRO A 39 -20.56 -4.76 2.97
N GLY A 40 -20.96 -3.51 2.78
CA GLY A 40 -21.44 -2.64 3.86
C GLY A 40 -20.33 -2.07 4.75
N THR A 41 -19.06 -2.32 4.42
CA THR A 41 -17.92 -1.69 5.11
C THR A 41 -17.51 -0.39 4.44
N PRO A 42 -16.86 0.56 5.16
CA PRO A 42 -16.38 1.80 4.56
C PRO A 42 -15.37 1.62 3.40
N PHE A 43 -14.77 0.43 3.29
CA PHE A 43 -13.65 0.08 2.40
C PHE A 43 -14.04 -0.97 1.35
N GLU A 44 -15.33 -1.22 1.17
CA GLU A 44 -15.87 -2.19 0.22
C GLU A 44 -15.38 -1.94 -1.22
N LYS A 45 -15.31 -0.66 -1.61
CA LYS A 45 -14.98 -0.23 -2.98
C LYS A 45 -13.47 -0.11 -3.24
N ASP A 46 -12.64 -0.44 -2.26
CA ASP A 46 -11.20 -0.26 -2.41
C ASP A 46 -10.56 -1.24 -3.39
N VAL A 47 -9.87 -0.69 -4.38
CA VAL A 47 -9.10 -1.44 -5.36
C VAL A 47 -7.72 -1.75 -4.80
N ARG A 48 -7.64 -2.78 -3.95
CA ARG A 48 -6.39 -3.14 -3.24
C ARG A 48 -5.21 -3.49 -4.16
N THR A 49 -5.48 -3.89 -5.41
CA THR A 49 -4.45 -4.10 -6.44
C THR A 49 -3.79 -2.81 -6.94
N ALA A 50 -4.34 -1.63 -6.62
CA ALA A 50 -3.73 -0.33 -6.89
C ALA A 50 -2.58 -0.02 -5.90
N TRP A 51 -2.46 -0.77 -4.80
CA TRP A 51 -1.35 -0.62 -3.87
C TRP A 51 -0.07 -1.25 -4.42
N ARG A 52 0.85 -0.39 -4.87
CA ARG A 52 2.09 -0.77 -5.56
C ARG A 52 3.35 -0.11 -4.97
N PRO A 53 3.58 -0.14 -3.64
CA PRO A 53 4.75 0.51 -3.03
C PRO A 53 6.09 -0.13 -3.45
N PHE A 54 6.06 -1.37 -3.94
CA PHE A 54 7.24 -2.10 -4.39
C PHE A 54 7.24 -2.37 -5.91
N SER A 55 6.46 -1.60 -6.68
CA SER A 55 6.23 -1.85 -8.11
C SER A 55 5.63 -3.25 -8.40
N LEU A 56 5.69 -3.70 -9.67
CA LEU A 56 5.23 -5.01 -10.13
C LEU A 56 6.07 -5.44 -11.35
N GLY A 57 6.13 -6.75 -11.62
CA GLY A 57 6.75 -7.31 -12.82
C GLY A 57 8.27 -7.25 -12.75
N THR A 58 8.92 -7.03 -13.89
CA THR A 58 10.39 -6.97 -14.00
C THR A 58 11.02 -5.81 -13.22
N ARG A 59 10.22 -4.80 -12.83
CA ARG A 59 10.67 -3.67 -12.00
C ARG A 59 10.24 -3.80 -10.53
N LEU A 60 9.76 -4.97 -10.10
CA LEU A 60 9.46 -5.23 -8.69
C LEU A 60 10.73 -5.02 -7.84
N CYS A 61 10.58 -4.38 -6.69
CA CYS A 61 11.67 -4.26 -5.72
C CYS A 61 12.11 -5.65 -5.23
N VAL A 62 13.36 -6.03 -5.52
CA VAL A 62 13.97 -7.29 -5.06
C VAL A 62 14.04 -7.38 -3.54
N GLY A 63 14.14 -6.23 -2.86
CA GLY A 63 14.20 -6.14 -1.40
C GLY A 63 12.84 -6.15 -0.69
N ARG A 64 11.73 -6.35 -1.41
CA ARG A 64 10.37 -6.27 -0.83
C ARG A 64 10.21 -7.12 0.43
N GLU A 65 10.59 -8.38 0.38
CA GLU A 65 10.38 -9.31 1.50
C GLU A 65 11.26 -8.95 2.70
N MET A 66 12.53 -8.62 2.45
CA MET A 66 13.44 -8.13 3.50
C MET A 66 12.89 -6.86 4.16
N ALA A 67 12.47 -5.87 3.37
CA ALA A 67 11.94 -4.62 3.89
C ALA A 67 10.70 -4.85 4.77
N LEU A 68 9.77 -5.70 4.33
CA LEU A 68 8.57 -6.03 5.11
C LEU A 68 8.90 -6.78 6.41
N GLN A 69 9.90 -7.66 6.40
CA GLN A 69 10.37 -8.34 7.62
C GLN A 69 11.03 -7.35 8.59
N THR A 70 11.94 -6.51 8.10
CA THR A 70 12.64 -5.51 8.91
C THR A 70 11.67 -4.50 9.53
N ILE A 71 10.70 -3.99 8.77
CA ILE A 71 9.68 -3.06 9.28
C ILE A 71 8.87 -3.73 10.41
N ARG A 72 8.43 -4.97 10.23
CA ARG A 72 7.67 -5.70 11.27
C ARG A 72 8.49 -5.90 12.55
N LEU A 73 9.74 -6.34 12.41
CA LEU A 73 10.64 -6.53 13.56
C LEU A 73 10.93 -5.21 14.28
N ALA A 74 11.16 -4.13 13.53
CA ALA A 74 11.39 -2.82 14.10
C ALA A 74 10.17 -2.34 14.91
N VAL A 75 8.97 -2.43 14.34
CA VAL A 75 7.72 -2.05 15.03
C VAL A 75 7.49 -2.94 16.26
N ALA A 76 7.63 -4.26 16.12
CA ALA A 76 7.46 -5.18 17.26
C ALA A 76 8.45 -4.90 18.39
N LYS A 77 9.72 -4.62 18.06
CA LYS A 77 10.74 -4.25 19.05
C LYS A 77 10.40 -2.93 19.74
N ILE A 78 9.95 -1.93 18.99
CA ILE A 78 9.53 -0.64 19.54
C ILE A 78 8.38 -0.86 20.54
N VAL A 79 7.32 -1.58 20.16
CA VAL A 79 6.17 -1.86 21.04
C VAL A 79 6.55 -2.70 22.26
N TYR A 80 7.46 -3.66 22.11
CA TYR A 80 7.87 -4.53 23.22
C TYR A 80 8.78 -3.83 24.24
N THR A 81 9.63 -2.91 23.78
CA THR A 81 10.68 -2.30 24.63
C THR A 81 10.34 -0.91 25.14
N ARG A 82 9.32 -0.25 24.57
CA ARG A 82 8.89 1.08 24.95
C ARG A 82 7.47 0.99 25.50
N ASP A 83 7.22 1.67 26.61
CA ASP A 83 5.86 2.02 27.01
C ASP A 83 5.36 3.10 26.05
N LEU A 84 4.62 2.67 25.03
CA LEU A 84 3.94 3.52 24.05
C LEU A 84 2.43 3.54 24.32
#